data_AF-A0A6I2A0Q8-F1
#
_entry.id   AF-A0A6I2A0Q8-F1
#
_cell.length_a   1.000
_cell.length_b   1.000
_cell.length_c   1.000
_cell.angle_alpha   90.00
_cell.angle_beta   90.00
_cell.angle_gamma   90.00
#
_symmetry.space_group_name_H-M   'P 1'
#
loop_
_entity.id
_entity.type
_entity.pdbx_description
1 polymer ?
#
loop_
_entity_poly.entity_id
_entity_poly.type
_entity_poly.pdbx_seq_one_letter_code
_entity_poly.pdbx_strand_id
1 'polypeptide(L)'
;MVARDPEISDRSTRLYFSPAEIRTDGEWQPAEGNALLFVPRTSTYRYGDQLRVTGELDTPPQLNDFDYRGYLAHQGIYSTMLYPDIEIEARGAGFKPLALIYELRANLAVN
;
A
#
# COMPACT_ATOMS: atom_id res chain seq x y z
N MET A 1 1.79 -4.76 4.23
CA MET A 1 2.28 -5.26 2.92
C MET A 1 2.07 -4.21 1.84
N VAL A 2 2.96 -4.15 0.84
CA VAL A 2 2.76 -3.32 -0.36
C VAL A 2 1.62 -3.92 -1.21
N ALA A 3 0.50 -3.20 -1.29
CA ALA A 3 -0.79 -3.68 -1.80
C ALA A 3 -0.94 -3.58 -3.32
N ARG A 4 -0.16 -2.73 -3.99
CA ARG A 4 -0.11 -2.64 -5.46
C ARG A 4 1.27 -2.18 -5.92
N ASP A 5 1.51 -2.22 -7.23
CA ASP A 5 2.78 -1.74 -7.75
C ASP A 5 3.05 -0.28 -7.36
N PRO A 6 4.27 0.05 -6.88
CA PRO A 6 4.62 1.41 -6.53
C PRO A 6 4.51 2.38 -7.70
N GLU A 7 3.95 3.56 -7.43
CA GLU A 7 3.84 4.62 -8.43
C GLU A 7 5.01 5.60 -8.29
N ILE A 8 5.90 5.59 -9.27
CA ILE A 8 7.03 6.52 -9.32
C ILE A 8 6.54 7.87 -9.86
N SER A 9 6.90 8.94 -9.16
CA SER A 9 6.73 10.32 -9.64
C SER A 9 8.10 10.99 -9.82
N ASP A 10 8.10 12.26 -10.21
CA ASP A 10 9.32 13.05 -10.35
C ASP A 10 10.07 13.22 -9.03
N ARG A 11 9.37 13.28 -7.89
CA ARG A 11 9.95 13.64 -6.56
C ARG A 11 9.99 12.48 -5.56
N SER A 12 9.08 11.53 -5.67
CA SER A 12 8.93 10.43 -4.70
C SER A 12 8.32 9.20 -5.35
N THR A 13 8.43 8.07 -4.65
CA THR A 13 7.66 6.87 -4.97
C THR A 13 6.51 6.75 -3.98
N ARG A 14 5.32 6.45 -4.50
CA ARG A 14 4.10 6.23 -3.71
C ARG A 14 3.91 4.74 -3.49
N LEU A 15 3.90 4.33 -2.21
CA LEU A 15 3.60 2.96 -1.80
C LEU A 15 2.19 2.89 -1.25
N TYR A 16 1.39 2.02 -1.83
CA TYR A 16 0.07 1.69 -1.32
C TYR A 16 0.25 0.58 -0.30
N PHE A 17 0.07 0.91 0.97
CA PHE A 17 0.39 0.02 2.08
C PHE A 17 -0.89 -0.46 2.77
N SER A 18 -1.04 -1.77 2.84
CA SER A 18 -2.10 -2.44 3.58
C SER A 18 -1.50 -3.05 4.85
N PRO A 19 -1.67 -2.40 6.03
CA PRO A 19 -1.21 -2.95 7.29
C PRO A 19 -2.10 -4.13 7.71
N ALA A 20 -1.50 -5.18 8.27
CA ALA A 20 -2.26 -6.24 8.95
C ALA A 20 -2.55 -5.83 10.41
N GLU A 21 -1.57 -5.20 11.04
CA GLU A 21 -1.63 -4.73 12.41
C GLU A 21 -1.04 -3.33 12.50
N ILE A 22 -1.47 -2.58 13.51
CA ILE A 22 -0.96 -1.25 13.85
C ILE A 22 -0.69 -1.21 15.34
N ARG A 23 0.36 -0.46 15.73
CA ARG A 23 0.67 -0.23 17.13
C ARG A 23 0.16 1.13 17.58
N THR A 24 -0.75 1.14 18.54
CA THR A 24 -1.30 2.35 19.17
C THR A 24 -1.27 2.18 20.68
N ASP A 25 -0.90 3.23 21.43
CA ASP A 25 -0.79 3.18 22.90
C ASP A 25 0.07 2.02 23.43
N GLY A 26 1.06 1.60 22.63
CA GLY A 26 2.02 0.55 22.99
C GLY A 26 1.57 -0.87 22.65
N GLU A 27 0.32 -1.08 22.25
CA GLU A 27 -0.25 -2.40 21.92
C GLU A 27 -0.45 -2.58 20.42
N TRP A 28 -0.22 -3.80 19.94
CA TRP A 28 -0.55 -4.19 18.57
C TRP A 28 -2.01 -4.58 18.50
N GLN A 29 -2.70 -4.06 17.49
CA GLN A 29 -4.08 -4.41 17.20
C GLN A 29 -4.28 -4.57 15.69
N PRO A 30 -5.29 -5.35 15.25
CA PRO A 30 -5.64 -5.42 13.83
C PRO A 30 -5.85 -4.03 13.24
N ALA A 31 -5.27 -3.80 12.07
CA ALA A 31 -5.42 -2.52 11.37
C ALA A 31 -6.55 -2.61 10.35
N GLU A 32 -7.34 -1.54 10.25
CA GLU A 32 -8.33 -1.35 9.20
C GLU A 32 -7.96 -0.14 8.33
N GLY A 33 -8.17 -0.28 7.03
CA GLY A 33 -7.84 0.76 6.07
C GLY A 33 -6.37 0.75 5.62
N ASN A 34 -6.12 1.43 4.50
CA ASN A 34 -4.80 1.51 3.87
C ASN A 34 -4.15 2.86 4.15
N ALA A 35 -2.82 2.88 4.03
CA ALA A 35 -2.01 4.09 4.07
C ALA A 35 -1.29 4.31 2.74
N LEU A 36 -1.12 5.58 2.36
CA LEU A 36 -0.28 5.98 1.24
C LEU A 36 1.06 6.51 1.78
N LEU A 37 2.13 5.77 1.54
CA LEU A 37 3.46 6.12 1.99
C LEU A 37 4.22 6.82 0.87
N PHE A 38 4.89 7.93 1.20
CA PHE A 38 5.79 8.63 0.28
C PHE A 38 7.22 8.29 0.65
N VAL A 39 7.95 7.65 -0.26
CA VAL A 39 9.34 7.22 -0.03
C VAL A 39 10.28 7.82 -1.07
N PRO A 40 11.61 7.79 -0.86
CA PRO A 40 12.56 8.27 -1.84
C PRO A 40 12.35 7.61 -3.21
N ARG A 41 12.57 8.37 -4.28
CA ARG A 41 12.40 7.88 -5.66
C ARG A 41 13.28 6.66 -5.98
N THR A 42 14.44 6.56 -5.33
CA THR A 42 15.42 5.47 -5.51
C THR A 42 15.05 4.18 -4.78
N SER A 43 13.94 4.17 -4.03
CA SER A 43 13.48 2.98 -3.30
C SER A 43 13.11 1.83 -4.23
N THR A 44 13.43 0.61 -3.82
CA THR A 44 13.27 -0.62 -4.61
C THR A 44 12.18 -1.56 -4.07
N TYR A 45 11.20 -1.01 -3.35
CA TYR A 45 10.05 -1.78 -2.87
C TYR A 45 9.20 -2.27 -4.04
N ARG A 46 8.51 -3.38 -3.85
CA ARG A 46 7.68 -4.01 -4.89
C ARG A 46 6.37 -4.48 -4.30
N TYR A 47 5.37 -4.66 -5.15
CA TYR A 47 4.13 -5.32 -4.77
C TYR A 47 4.44 -6.63 -4.01
N GLY A 48 3.75 -6.82 -2.88
CA GLY A 48 3.92 -8.00 -2.06
C GLY A 48 5.06 -7.98 -1.05
N ASP A 49 5.89 -6.93 -1.01
CA ASP A 49 6.85 -6.78 0.08
C ASP A 49 6.11 -6.62 1.41
N GLN A 50 6.51 -7.42 2.41
CA GLN A 50 6.08 -7.28 3.80
C GLN A 50 7.05 -6.31 4.48
N LEU A 51 6.49 -5.28 5.08
CA LEU A 51 7.24 -4.16 5.62
C LEU A 51 6.75 -3.88 7.04
N ARG A 52 7.70 -3.64 7.95
CA ARG A 52 7.45 -2.91 9.18
C ARG A 52 7.72 -1.44 8.90
N VAL A 53 6.73 -0.60 9.19
CA VAL A 53 6.76 0.83 8.88
C VAL A 53 6.58 1.62 10.16
N THR A 54 7.47 2.57 10.42
CA THR A 54 7.44 3.45 11.58
C THR A 54 7.47 4.90 11.12
N GLY A 55 6.51 5.69 11.59
CA GLY A 55 6.41 7.11 11.25
C GLY A 55 5.10 7.72 11.73
N GLU A 56 4.90 8.99 11.37
CA GLU A 56 3.69 9.74 11.71
C GLU A 56 2.59 9.49 10.65
N LEU A 57 1.40 9.09 11.10
CA LEU A 57 0.22 8.99 10.25
C LEU A 57 -0.46 10.35 10.19
N ASP A 58 -0.58 10.88 8.99
CA ASP A 58 -1.31 12.12 8.70
C ASP A 58 -2.65 11.82 8.02
N THR A 59 -3.59 12.74 8.20
CA THR A 59 -4.80 12.74 7.38
C THR A 59 -4.46 13.23 5.97
N PRO A 60 -4.94 12.55 4.90
CA PRO A 60 -4.66 12.98 3.54
C PRO A 60 -5.05 14.45 3.30
N PRO A 61 -4.18 15.23 2.64
CA PRO A 61 -4.43 16.65 2.39
C PRO A 61 -5.57 16.82 1.39
N GLN A 62 -6.35 17.90 1.55
CA GLN A 62 -7.17 18.39 0.45
C GLN A 62 -6.29 19.18 -0.53
N LEU A 63 -6.50 18.97 -1.82
CA LEU A 63 -5.78 19.65 -2.88
C LEU A 63 -6.70 20.68 -3.53
N ASN A 64 -6.76 21.90 -2.98
CA ASN A 64 -7.55 23.02 -3.51
C ASN A 64 -8.93 22.56 -4.06
N ASP A 65 -9.12 22.67 -5.38
CA ASP A 65 -10.38 22.40 -6.09
C ASP A 65 -10.68 20.89 -6.29
N PHE A 66 -9.77 19.99 -5.90
CA PHE A 66 -9.92 18.55 -6.01
C PHE A 66 -10.03 17.88 -4.64
N ASP A 67 -11.11 17.12 -4.44
CA ASP A 67 -11.30 16.30 -3.25
C ASP A 67 -10.41 15.04 -3.28
N TYR A 68 -9.12 15.26 -3.08
CA TYR A 68 -8.14 14.19 -3.06
C TYR A 68 -8.36 13.21 -1.90
N ARG A 69 -8.84 13.72 -0.76
CA ARG A 69 -9.18 12.91 0.40
C ARG A 69 -10.32 11.94 0.05
N GLY A 70 -11.40 12.44 -0.56
CA GLY A 70 -12.51 11.59 -1.02
C GLY A 70 -12.05 10.55 -2.04
N TYR A 71 -11.21 10.96 -3.00
CA TYR A 71 -10.61 10.03 -3.97
C TYR A 71 -9.81 8.90 -3.30
N LEU A 72 -8.97 9.21 -2.31
CA LEU A 72 -8.20 8.21 -1.57
C LEU A 72 -9.09 7.32 -0.70
N ALA A 73 -10.11 7.89 -0.06
CA ALA A 73 -11.07 7.14 0.73
C ALA A 73 -11.83 6.11 -0.11
N HIS A 74 -12.21 6.44 -1.35
CA HIS A 74 -12.79 5.49 -2.30
C HIS A 74 -11.84 4.33 -2.66
N GLN A 75 -10.53 4.49 -2.46
CA GLN A 75 -9.52 3.43 -2.60
C GLN A 75 -9.22 2.70 -1.28
N GLY A 76 -9.98 2.99 -0.23
CA GLY A 76 -9.76 2.50 1.13
C GLY A 76 -8.52 3.08 1.80
N ILE A 77 -7.98 4.20 1.31
CA ILE A 77 -6.81 4.86 1.85
C ILE A 77 -7.28 6.03 2.73
N TYR A 78 -6.99 5.95 4.02
CA TYR A 78 -7.45 6.93 5.01
C TYR A 78 -6.33 7.73 5.66
N SER A 79 -5.09 7.31 5.44
CA SER A 79 -3.90 7.93 6.04
C SER A 79 -2.78 8.08 5.03
N THR A 80 -1.93 9.07 5.25
CA THR A 80 -0.66 9.27 4.55
C THR A 80 0.50 9.22 5.52
N MET A 81 1.69 8.92 5.03
CA MET A 81 2.91 8.97 5.83
C MET A 81 4.07 9.44 4.96
N LEU A 82 4.76 10.50 5.39
CA LEU A 82 5.85 11.11 4.64
C LEU A 82 7.19 10.56 5.12
N TYR A 83 7.95 9.97 4.20
CA TYR A 83 9.31 9.47 4.41
C TYR A 83 9.51 8.65 5.70
N PRO A 84 8.70 7.59 5.93
CA PRO A 84 8.86 6.79 7.13
C PRO A 84 10.12 5.96 7.16
N ASP A 85 10.45 5.47 8.34
CA ASP A 85 11.41 4.40 8.53
C ASP A 85 10.77 3.05 8.14
N ILE A 86 11.45 2.29 7.28
CA ILE A 86 10.90 1.06 6.70
C ILE A 86 11.92 -0.06 6.81
N GLU A 87 11.54 -1.12 7.51
CA GLU A 87 12.24 -2.40 7.55
C GLU A 87 11.51 -3.42 6.66
N ILE A 88 12.27 -4.17 5.87
CA ILE A 88 11.72 -5.21 4.99
C ILE A 88 11.74 -6.54 5.74
N GLU A 89 10.58 -7.06 6.08
CA GLU A 89 10.43 -8.33 6.78
C GLU A 89 10.44 -9.51 5.78
N ALA A 90 9.83 -9.34 4.60
CA ALA A 90 9.88 -10.31 3.51
C ALA A 90 9.71 -9.65 2.14
N ARG A 91 10.30 -10.24 1.10
CA ARG A 91 10.21 -9.76 -0.29
C ARG A 91 9.21 -10.58 -1.11
N GLY A 92 8.37 -9.91 -1.89
CA GLY A 92 7.54 -10.56 -2.93
C GLY A 92 6.55 -11.62 -2.42
N ALA A 93 6.07 -11.50 -1.17
CA ALA A 93 5.07 -12.38 -0.57
C ALA A 93 3.62 -12.04 -0.99
N GLY A 94 3.45 -11.06 -1.88
CA GLY A 94 2.17 -10.73 -2.49
C GLY A 94 1.64 -11.89 -3.29
N PHE A 95 0.32 -12.10 -3.21
CA PHE A 95 -0.38 -13.15 -3.94
C PHE A 95 0.08 -13.17 -5.41
N LYS A 96 0.24 -14.37 -5.97
CA LYS A 96 0.42 -14.62 -7.42
C LYS A 96 -0.92 -14.98 -8.10
N PRO A 97 -2.01 -14.16 -8.10
CA PRO A 97 -3.31 -14.64 -8.55
C PRO A 97 -3.47 -14.51 -10.07
N LEU A 98 -2.49 -13.99 -10.81
CA LEU A 98 -2.58 -13.96 -12.27
C LEU A 98 -2.57 -15.39 -12.85
N ALA A 99 -1.78 -16.30 -12.28
CA ALA A 99 -1.79 -17.70 -12.70
C ALA A 99 -3.16 -18.35 -12.48
N LEU A 100 -3.80 -18.09 -11.33
CA LEU A 100 -5.12 -18.61 -10.99
C LEU A 100 -6.23 -18.02 -11.87
N ILE A 101 -6.16 -16.72 -12.21
CA ILE A 101 -7.10 -16.08 -13.14
C ILE A 101 -6.95 -16.66 -14.56
N TYR A 102 -5.73 -16.93 -15.02
CA TYR A 102 -5.49 -17.60 -16.31
C TYR A 102 -5.97 -19.05 -16.30
N GLU A 103 -5.80 -19.80 -15.21
CA GLU A 103 -6.30 -21.17 -15.08
C GLU A 103 -7.84 -21.23 -15.09
N LEU A 104 -8.52 -20.30 -14.42
CA LEU A 104 -9.98 -20.21 -14.46
C LEU A 104 -10.51 -19.83 -15.85
N ARG A 105 -9.83 -18.91 -16.55
CA ARG A 105 -10.19 -18.55 -17.93
C ARG A 105 -9.98 -19.71 -18.90
N ALA A 106 -8.92 -20.49 -18.72
CA ALA A 106 -8.65 -21.68 -19.52
C ALA A 106 -9.73 -22.76 -19.33
N ASN A 107 -10.23 -22.92 -18.10
CA ASN A 107 -11.28 -23.90 -17.78
C ASN A 107 -12.70 -23.47 -18.22
N LEU A 108 -12.96 -22.18 -18.44
CA LEU A 108 -14.24 -21.66 -18.93
C LEU A 108 -14.33 -21.57 -20.46
N ALA A 109 -13.21 -21.73 -21.18
CA ALA A 109 -13.18 -21.73 -22.65
C ALA A 109 -13.43 -23.12 -23.27
N VAL A 110 -13.67 -24.15 -22.45
CA VAL A 110 -13.84 -25.55 -22.89
C VAL A 110 -15.18 -26.13 -22.41
N ASN A 111 -16.25 -25.33 -22.35
CA ASN A 111 -17.61 -25.85 -22.16
C ASN A 111 -18.61 -25.09 -23.04
#